data_AF-A0A0D3AW75-F1
#
_entry.id   AF-A0A0D3AW75-F1
#
_cell.length_a   1.000
_cell.length_b   1.000
_cell.length_c   1.000
_cell.angle_alpha   90.00
_cell.angle_beta   90.00
_cell.angle_gamma   90.00
#
_symmetry.space_group_name_H-M   'P 1'
#
loop_
_entity.id
_entity.type
_entity.pdbx_description
1 polymer ?
#
loop_
_entity_poly.entity_id
_entity_poly.type
_entity_poly.pdbx_seq_one_letter_code
_entity_poly.pdbx_strand_id
1 'polypeptide(L)'
;MPKRAAEAPPSSETQRVKPADSFGDYRSQVSRLLSQQEKISLRDQEATMSHSNTAIGAGMSHLKREDLNVLLRQCVRDLTPEVNEMHMRVCSMKLFSDKATKCSVPADSEEETEDDVKNLLSNPDIVKKLTSQYSNVLLHELDDMQQQLENILDDVVATCRPMSRGEKLDLRKAIMELPGGNRDRIAGIVEEHCKTSGKEFSDEVIANLDQSEDNIMLWRLHYYIGAVKNAQKLAS
;
A
#
# COMPACT_ATOMS: atom_id res chain seq x y z
N MET A 1 43.54 30.91 -35.82
CA MET A 1 42.94 30.20 -34.67
C MET A 1 41.80 31.07 -34.16
N PRO A 2 40.55 30.60 -34.23
CA PRO A 2 39.93 30.07 -33.02
C PRO A 2 39.31 28.68 -33.21
N LYS A 3 39.37 27.92 -32.12
CA LYS A 3 38.90 26.54 -31.94
C LYS A 3 37.36 26.49 -31.97
N ARG A 4 36.81 25.55 -32.75
CA ARG A 4 35.44 25.04 -32.55
C ARG A 4 35.39 24.40 -31.15
N ALA A 5 34.54 24.94 -30.28
CA ALA A 5 34.18 24.28 -29.03
C ALA A 5 33.35 23.05 -29.36
N ALA A 6 33.76 21.90 -28.82
CA ALA A 6 33.00 20.67 -28.89
C ALA A 6 31.73 20.81 -28.05
N GLU A 7 30.61 20.49 -28.66
CA GLU A 7 29.31 20.32 -28.02
C GLU A 7 29.41 19.14 -27.06
N ALA A 8 29.12 19.38 -25.77
CA ALA A 8 29.11 18.33 -24.76
C ALA A 8 27.84 17.48 -24.92
N PRO A 9 27.92 16.15 -24.77
CA PRO A 9 26.75 15.29 -24.85
C PRO A 9 25.80 15.55 -23.66
N PRO A 10 24.48 15.34 -23.84
CA PRO A 10 23.51 15.53 -22.77
C PRO A 10 23.79 14.57 -21.62
N SER A 11 23.87 15.12 -20.42
CA SER A 11 24.07 14.40 -19.17
C SER A 11 23.01 13.30 -19.03
N SER A 12 23.45 12.04 -19.12
CA SER A 12 22.62 10.88 -18.83
C SER A 12 22.12 10.93 -17.39
N GLU A 13 20.80 10.88 -17.30
CA GLU A 13 19.97 10.29 -16.24
C GLU A 13 20.70 9.95 -14.94
N THR A 14 20.27 10.62 -13.87
CA THR A 14 20.51 10.18 -12.51
C THR A 14 19.87 8.80 -12.36
N GLN A 15 20.68 7.77 -12.60
CA GLN A 15 20.34 6.38 -12.34
C GLN A 15 20.12 6.28 -10.83
N ARG A 16 18.85 6.41 -10.40
CA ARG A 16 18.46 6.15 -9.02
C ARG A 16 18.79 4.67 -8.80
N VAL A 17 19.89 4.41 -8.11
CA VAL A 17 20.27 3.06 -7.66
C VAL A 17 19.09 2.56 -6.82
N LYS A 18 18.27 1.69 -7.43
CA LYS A 18 17.15 1.01 -6.76
C LYS A 18 17.73 0.21 -5.58
N PRO A 19 17.32 0.47 -4.34
CA PRO A 19 17.43 -0.55 -3.30
C PRO A 19 16.55 -1.72 -3.72
N ALA A 20 17.06 -2.95 -3.62
CA ALA A 20 16.42 -4.14 -4.15
C ALA A 20 15.12 -4.54 -3.43
N ASP A 21 14.75 -3.86 -2.33
CA ASP A 21 13.54 -4.11 -1.54
C ASP A 21 13.25 -2.90 -0.61
N SER A 22 12.80 -1.78 -1.19
CA SER A 22 12.50 -0.53 -0.46
C SER A 22 11.48 -0.79 0.67
N PHE A 23 10.45 -1.58 0.38
CA PHE A 23 9.40 -1.95 1.32
C PHE A 23 9.93 -2.82 2.48
N GLY A 24 10.75 -3.83 2.18
CA GLY A 24 11.27 -4.75 3.21
C GLY A 24 12.27 -4.09 4.13
N ASP A 25 13.02 -3.11 3.61
CA ASP A 25 13.88 -2.26 4.42
C ASP A 25 13.07 -1.41 5.40
N TYR A 26 11.99 -0.75 4.96
CA TYR A 26 11.12 0.01 5.86
C TYR A 26 10.48 -0.85 6.93
N ARG A 27 10.00 -2.04 6.59
CA ARG A 27 9.49 -2.99 7.57
C ARG A 27 10.55 -3.32 8.61
N SER A 28 11.74 -3.72 8.17
CA SER A 28 12.86 -4.05 9.06
C SER A 28 13.24 -2.88 9.97
N GLN A 29 13.24 -1.66 9.44
CA GLN A 29 13.48 -0.44 10.22
C GLN A 29 12.40 -0.20 11.27
N VAL A 30 11.12 -0.37 10.92
CA VAL A 30 9.99 -0.25 11.86
C VAL A 30 10.09 -1.32 12.95
N SER A 31 10.20 -2.59 12.60
CA SER A 31 10.27 -3.68 13.59
C SER A 31 11.48 -3.50 14.52
N ARG A 32 12.63 -3.06 13.98
CA ARG A 32 13.83 -2.75 14.77
C ARG A 32 13.59 -1.58 15.74
N LEU A 33 12.99 -0.49 15.28
CA LEU A 33 12.66 0.65 16.14
C LEU A 33 11.73 0.18 17.27
N LEU A 34 10.67 -0.55 16.95
CA LEU A 34 9.68 -1.00 17.92
C LEU A 34 10.27 -1.95 18.97
N SER A 35 11.20 -2.83 18.58
CA SER A 35 11.85 -3.80 19.47
C SER A 35 12.87 -3.20 20.45
N GLN A 36 13.33 -1.97 20.23
CA GLN A 36 14.29 -1.34 21.14
C GLN A 36 13.67 -1.06 22.50
N GLN A 37 14.25 -1.63 23.55
CA GLN A 37 13.83 -1.42 24.93
C GLN A 37 14.17 -0.01 25.39
N GLU A 38 13.17 0.77 25.79
CA GLU A 38 13.38 2.10 26.37
C GLU A 38 13.37 2.04 27.90
N LYS A 39 14.27 2.80 28.52
CA LYS A 39 14.14 3.17 29.94
C LYS A 39 13.40 4.50 30.01
N ILE A 40 12.08 4.42 30.15
CA ILE A 40 11.25 5.61 30.32
C ILE A 40 11.51 6.18 31.72
N SER A 41 12.02 7.40 31.80
CA SER A 41 12.21 8.10 33.07
C SER A 41 10.86 8.50 33.67
N LEU A 42 10.73 8.51 35.00
CA LEU A 42 9.52 8.92 35.72
C LEU A 42 9.01 10.30 35.29
N ARG A 43 9.91 11.22 34.90
CA ARG A 43 9.58 12.57 34.41
C ARG A 43 8.95 12.56 33.01
N ASP A 44 9.33 11.61 32.16
CA ASP A 44 8.76 11.44 30.83
C ASP A 44 7.41 10.71 30.89
N GLN A 45 7.15 9.99 32.00
CA GLN A 45 5.90 9.29 32.27
C GLN A 45 4.74 10.27 32.52
N GLU A 46 4.96 11.38 33.24
CA GLU A 46 3.96 12.44 33.43
C GLU A 46 3.66 13.20 32.12
N ALA A 47 4.68 13.43 31.28
CA ALA A 47 4.51 14.07 29.97
C ALA A 47 3.79 13.16 28.95
N THR A 48 4.04 11.84 28.99
CA THR A 48 3.33 10.86 28.14
C THR A 48 1.88 10.66 28.57
N MET A 49 1.58 10.70 29.88
CA MET A 49 0.20 10.67 30.40
C MET A 49 -0.62 11.90 29.99
N SER A 50 0.01 13.07 29.77
CA SER A 50 -0.69 14.28 29.30
C SER A 50 -1.00 14.26 27.79
N HIS A 51 -0.37 13.36 27.02
CA HIS A 51 -0.55 13.20 25.57
C HIS A 51 -1.27 11.90 25.19
N SER A 52 -1.99 11.28 26.12
CA SER A 52 -2.57 9.93 26.04
C SER A 52 -3.76 9.74 25.07
N ASN A 53 -4.02 10.71 24.18
CA ASN A 53 -5.10 10.58 23.20
C ASN A 53 -4.67 9.89 21.90
N THR A 54 -3.37 9.72 21.65
CA THR A 54 -2.91 9.05 20.43
C THR A 54 -2.95 7.54 20.63
N ALA A 55 -3.65 6.83 19.74
CA ALA A 55 -3.76 5.38 19.78
C ALA A 55 -2.41 4.68 19.52
N ILE A 56 -1.66 5.12 18.50
CA ILE A 56 -0.34 4.57 18.11
C ILE A 56 0.74 4.97 19.11
N GLY A 57 1.59 3.99 19.43
CA GLY A 57 2.74 4.19 20.31
C GLY A 57 2.36 4.50 21.74
N ALA A 58 1.22 3.98 22.20
CA ALA A 58 0.84 4.05 23.59
C ALA A 58 1.90 3.34 24.44
N GLY A 59 2.50 4.04 25.40
CA GLY A 59 3.59 3.52 26.22
C GLY A 59 4.99 3.66 25.61
N MET A 60 5.15 4.29 24.44
CA MET A 60 6.46 4.70 23.90
C MET A 60 6.88 6.07 24.45
N SER A 61 8.18 6.34 24.49
CA SER A 61 8.67 7.70 24.74
C SER A 61 8.24 8.67 23.64
N HIS A 62 8.23 9.97 23.95
CA HIS A 62 7.97 10.99 22.94
C HIS A 62 8.95 10.88 21.77
N LEU A 63 10.23 10.65 22.06
CA LEU A 63 11.27 10.55 21.04
C LEU A 63 11.03 9.37 20.11
N LYS A 64 10.81 8.17 20.65
CA LYS A 64 10.57 6.97 19.83
C LYS A 64 9.29 7.06 19.01
N ARG A 65 8.27 7.74 19.54
CA ARG A 65 7.03 8.03 18.79
C ARG A 65 7.28 9.01 17.65
N GLU A 66 8.12 10.03 17.86
CA GLU A 66 8.51 10.96 16.80
C GLU A 66 9.36 10.25 15.74
N ASP A 67 10.33 9.42 16.14
CA ASP A 67 11.15 8.62 15.23
C ASP A 67 10.28 7.69 14.37
N LEU A 68 9.28 7.04 14.97
CA LEU A 68 8.31 6.24 14.23
C LEU A 68 7.53 7.10 13.24
N ASN A 69 7.08 8.28 13.65
CA ASN A 69 6.34 9.19 12.77
C ASN A 69 7.18 9.64 11.57
N VAL A 70 8.43 10.02 11.80
CA VAL A 70 9.38 10.42 10.77
C VAL A 70 9.62 9.26 9.80
N LEU A 71 9.84 8.05 10.32
CA LEU A 71 10.07 6.85 9.52
C LEU A 71 8.85 6.52 8.64
N LEU A 72 7.64 6.56 9.20
CA LEU A 72 6.41 6.31 8.44
C LEU A 72 6.17 7.38 7.37
N ARG A 73 6.46 8.66 7.66
CA ARG A 73 6.38 9.72 6.64
C ARG A 73 7.40 9.53 5.53
N GLN A 74 8.61 9.08 5.86
CA GLN A 74 9.64 8.79 4.86
C GLN A 74 9.23 7.60 3.99
N CYS A 75 8.74 6.53 4.60
CA CYS A 75 8.13 5.37 3.93
C CYS A 75 7.06 5.82 2.92
N VAL A 76 6.08 6.63 3.33
CA VAL A 76 5.05 7.14 2.40
C VAL A 76 5.66 7.94 1.25
N ARG A 77 6.63 8.83 1.53
CA ARG A 77 7.28 9.64 0.48
C ARG A 77 7.99 8.79 -0.56
N ASP A 78 8.69 7.74 -0.14
CA ASP A 78 9.53 6.94 -1.01
C ASP A 78 8.74 5.89 -1.77
N LEU A 79 7.70 5.32 -1.17
CA LEU A 79 6.88 4.27 -1.78
C LEU A 79 5.79 4.81 -2.72
N THR A 80 5.34 6.06 -2.53
CA THR A 80 4.37 6.71 -3.42
C THR A 80 4.77 6.64 -4.91
N PRO A 81 6.00 7.03 -5.33
CA PRO A 81 6.40 6.91 -6.73
C PRO A 81 6.44 5.46 -7.22
N GLU A 82 6.77 4.49 -6.37
CA GLU A 82 6.79 3.06 -6.74
C GLU A 82 5.38 2.56 -7.06
N VAL A 83 4.39 2.91 -6.22
CA VAL A 83 2.97 2.61 -6.47
C VAL A 83 2.46 3.32 -7.74
N ASN A 84 2.87 4.56 -7.98
CA ASN A 84 2.51 5.29 -9.20
C ASN A 84 3.08 4.64 -10.46
N GLU A 85 4.34 4.19 -10.41
CA GLU A 85 4.96 3.46 -11.52
C GLU A 85 4.20 2.15 -11.81
N MET A 86 3.84 1.40 -10.76
CA MET A 86 3.03 0.19 -10.89
C MET A 86 1.67 0.48 -11.55
N HIS A 87 0.98 1.53 -11.10
CA HIS A 87 -0.28 1.96 -11.68
C HIS A 87 -0.14 2.29 -13.18
N MET A 88 0.95 2.95 -13.58
CA MET A 88 1.25 3.25 -14.98
C MET A 88 1.48 1.98 -15.81
N ARG A 89 2.18 0.97 -15.27
CA ARG A 89 2.39 -0.32 -15.95
C ARG A 89 1.07 -1.06 -16.17
N VAL A 90 0.20 -1.11 -15.16
CA VAL A 90 -1.14 -1.72 -15.27
C VAL A 90 -1.99 -0.99 -16.31
N CYS A 91 -2.00 0.35 -16.31
CA CYS A 91 -2.72 1.14 -17.31
C CYS A 91 -2.20 0.88 -18.72
N SER A 92 -0.88 0.78 -18.89
CA SER A 92 -0.24 0.50 -20.19
C SER A 92 -0.61 -0.89 -20.71
N MET A 93 -0.64 -1.89 -19.82
CA MET A 93 -1.07 -3.25 -20.16
C MET A 93 -2.54 -3.28 -20.60
N LYS A 94 -3.42 -2.55 -19.91
CA LYS A 94 -4.83 -2.43 -20.30
C LYS A 94 -4.96 -1.84 -21.70
N LEU A 95 -4.26 -0.74 -21.98
CA LEU A 95 -4.24 -0.11 -23.31
C LEU A 95 -3.72 -1.06 -24.40
N PHE A 96 -2.67 -1.84 -24.11
CA PHE A 96 -2.15 -2.84 -25.02
C PHE A 96 -3.18 -3.93 -25.35
N SER A 97 -3.86 -4.45 -24.33
CA SER A 97 -4.93 -5.44 -24.49
C SER A 97 -6.12 -4.89 -25.29
N ASP A 98 -6.54 -3.65 -25.00
CA ASP A 98 -7.64 -2.99 -25.71
C ASP A 98 -7.31 -2.73 -27.19
N LYS A 99 -6.06 -2.41 -27.52
CA LYS A 99 -5.61 -2.26 -28.91
C LYS A 99 -5.53 -3.59 -29.64
N ALA A 100 -5.02 -4.64 -29.00
CA ALA A 100 -4.93 -5.96 -29.60
C ALA A 100 -6.30 -6.58 -29.90
N THR A 101 -7.30 -6.31 -29.06
CA THR A 101 -8.69 -6.75 -29.30
C THR A 101 -9.41 -5.94 -30.38
N LYS A 102 -9.01 -4.69 -30.62
CA LYS A 102 -9.58 -3.82 -31.67
C LYS A 102 -9.00 -4.04 -33.07
N CYS A 103 -7.79 -4.58 -33.21
CA CYS A 103 -7.15 -4.84 -34.51
C CYS A 103 -7.79 -5.97 -35.35
N SER A 104 -8.96 -6.50 -34.96
CA SER A 104 -9.66 -7.57 -35.69
C SER A 104 -10.47 -7.11 -36.92
N VAL A 105 -10.24 -5.90 -37.46
CA VAL A 105 -10.92 -5.42 -38.69
C VAL A 105 -9.89 -4.81 -39.65
N PRO A 106 -9.80 -5.26 -40.91
CA PRO A 106 -8.88 -4.69 -41.89
C PRO A 106 -9.55 -3.52 -42.63
N ALA A 107 -8.87 -2.37 -42.70
CA ALA A 107 -9.03 -1.43 -43.82
C ALA A 107 -7.89 -0.40 -43.79
N ASP A 108 -7.09 -0.42 -44.86
CA ASP A 108 -6.27 0.65 -45.43
C ASP A 108 -5.94 1.85 -44.54
N SER A 109 -4.75 1.83 -43.95
CA SER A 109 -3.99 3.06 -43.74
C SER A 109 -2.51 2.75 -43.72
N GLU A 110 -1.84 3.14 -44.81
CA GLU A 110 -0.40 3.19 -44.99
C GLU A 110 0.16 4.32 -44.13
N GLU A 111 0.72 3.97 -42.96
CA GLU A 111 1.67 4.84 -42.28
C GLU A 111 2.78 3.95 -41.74
N GLU A 112 3.91 3.97 -42.46
CA GLU A 112 5.13 3.24 -42.16
C GLU A 112 5.80 3.86 -40.93
N THR A 113 5.91 3.09 -39.84
CA THR A 113 7.04 3.09 -38.87
C THR A 113 6.85 2.16 -37.65
N GLU A 114 5.88 1.25 -37.64
CA GLU A 114 5.76 0.20 -36.59
C GLU A 114 5.43 -1.19 -37.17
N ASP A 115 6.19 -1.65 -38.17
CA ASP A 115 5.95 -2.94 -38.85
C ASP A 115 6.04 -4.14 -37.90
N ASP A 116 7.03 -4.17 -37.01
CA ASP A 116 7.21 -5.27 -36.04
C ASP A 116 6.11 -5.30 -34.96
N VAL A 117 5.67 -4.13 -34.48
CA VAL A 117 4.63 -4.00 -33.44
C VAL A 117 3.26 -4.35 -34.04
N LYS A 118 2.99 -3.90 -35.27
CA LYS A 118 1.77 -4.23 -36.02
C LYS A 118 1.73 -5.72 -36.36
N ASN A 119 2.86 -6.33 -36.74
CA ASN A 119 2.97 -7.77 -36.96
C ASN A 119 2.79 -8.59 -35.67
N LEU A 120 3.33 -8.14 -34.53
CA LEU A 120 3.12 -8.80 -33.24
C LEU A 120 1.66 -8.74 -32.78
N LEU A 121 1.01 -7.58 -32.96
CA LEU A 121 -0.40 -7.34 -32.61
C LEU A 121 -1.38 -8.07 -33.54
N SER A 122 -0.93 -8.47 -34.73
CA SER A 122 -1.74 -9.22 -35.71
C SER A 122 -1.88 -10.70 -35.36
N ASN A 123 -1.05 -11.23 -34.44
CA ASN A 123 -1.18 -12.61 -33.97
C ASN A 123 -1.83 -12.65 -32.57
N PRO A 124 -3.12 -13.00 -32.48
CA PRO A 124 -3.85 -12.99 -31.21
C PRO A 124 -3.30 -13.98 -30.18
N ASP A 125 -2.70 -15.10 -30.60
CA ASP A 125 -2.11 -16.08 -29.69
C ASP A 125 -0.81 -15.58 -29.05
N ILE A 126 0.01 -14.85 -29.82
CA ILE A 126 1.25 -14.22 -29.32
C ILE A 126 0.92 -13.10 -28.33
N VAL A 127 -0.04 -12.22 -28.68
CA VAL A 127 -0.52 -11.17 -27.77
C VAL A 127 -1.04 -11.79 -26.48
N LYS A 128 -1.94 -12.77 -26.56
CA LYS A 128 -2.52 -13.42 -25.38
C LYS A 128 -1.44 -14.02 -24.47
N LYS A 129 -0.43 -14.68 -25.05
CA LYS A 129 0.68 -15.27 -24.30
C LYS A 129 1.53 -14.19 -23.60
N LEU A 130 1.88 -13.13 -24.30
CA LEU A 130 2.67 -12.02 -23.74
C LEU A 130 1.89 -11.27 -22.66
N THR A 131 0.63 -10.94 -22.92
CA THR A 131 -0.26 -10.29 -21.95
C THR A 131 -0.43 -11.14 -20.69
N SER A 132 -0.61 -12.47 -20.83
CA SER A 132 -0.69 -13.36 -19.68
C SER A 132 0.61 -13.41 -18.87
N GLN A 133 1.76 -13.52 -19.52
CA GLN A 133 3.05 -13.51 -18.81
C GLN A 133 3.28 -12.21 -18.06
N TYR A 134 3.08 -11.07 -18.74
CA TYR A 134 3.28 -9.76 -18.13
C TYR A 134 2.27 -9.49 -17.01
N SER A 135 1.01 -9.89 -17.19
CA SER A 135 -0.02 -9.81 -16.16
C SER A 135 0.35 -10.62 -14.92
N ASN A 136 0.87 -11.84 -15.07
CA ASN A 136 1.26 -12.66 -13.93
C ASN A 136 2.42 -12.02 -13.16
N VAL A 137 3.40 -11.45 -13.86
CA VAL A 137 4.52 -10.74 -13.22
C VAL A 137 4.03 -9.50 -12.47
N LEU A 138 3.18 -8.68 -13.09
CA LEU A 138 2.62 -7.49 -12.44
C LEU A 138 1.74 -7.86 -11.24
N LEU A 139 0.91 -8.89 -11.35
CA LEU A 139 0.08 -9.36 -10.24
C LEU A 139 0.93 -9.82 -9.07
N HIS A 140 2.02 -10.57 -9.33
CA HIS A 140 2.94 -10.99 -8.28
C HIS A 140 3.65 -9.80 -7.62
N GLU A 141 4.16 -8.83 -8.40
CA GLU A 141 4.82 -7.64 -7.84
C GLU A 141 3.82 -6.79 -7.02
N LEU A 142 2.58 -6.67 -7.48
CA LEU A 142 1.53 -5.93 -6.77
C LEU A 142 1.08 -6.63 -5.48
N ASP A 143 0.96 -7.95 -5.50
CA ASP A 143 0.65 -8.76 -4.33
C ASP A 143 1.76 -8.66 -3.28
N ASP A 144 3.03 -8.75 -3.70
CA ASP A 144 4.17 -8.58 -2.81
C ASP A 144 4.18 -7.17 -2.18
N MET A 145 4.10 -6.11 -2.99
CA MET A 145 4.04 -4.73 -2.49
C MET A 145 2.87 -4.53 -1.51
N GLN A 146 1.69 -5.07 -1.82
CA GLN A 146 0.53 -5.00 -0.95
C GLN A 146 0.83 -5.69 0.38
N GLN A 147 1.29 -6.95 0.36
CA GLN A 147 1.57 -7.72 1.57
C GLN A 147 2.63 -7.04 2.45
N GLN A 148 3.66 -6.44 1.85
CA GLN A 148 4.68 -5.72 2.59
C GLN A 148 4.13 -4.47 3.30
N LEU A 149 3.26 -3.70 2.64
CA LEU A 149 2.55 -2.58 3.28
C LEU A 149 1.62 -3.04 4.40
N GLU A 150 0.90 -4.13 4.19
CA GLU A 150 0.02 -4.72 5.20
C GLU A 150 0.82 -5.12 6.44
N ASN A 151 1.98 -5.76 6.26
CA ASN A 151 2.86 -6.12 7.37
C ASN A 151 3.39 -4.91 8.15
N ILE A 152 3.74 -3.80 7.48
CA ILE A 152 4.15 -2.57 8.15
C ILE A 152 3.00 -2.00 8.98
N LEU A 153 1.78 -2.01 8.42
CA LEU A 153 0.59 -1.56 9.13
C LEU A 153 0.31 -2.43 10.36
N ASP A 154 0.45 -3.75 10.27
CA ASP A 154 0.31 -4.66 11.40
C ASP A 154 1.35 -4.39 12.50
N ASP A 155 2.62 -4.20 12.14
CA ASP A 155 3.68 -3.86 13.09
C ASP A 155 3.39 -2.54 13.82
N VAL A 156 2.93 -1.51 13.11
CA VAL A 156 2.55 -0.22 13.71
C VAL A 156 1.32 -0.36 14.58
N VAL A 157 0.30 -1.08 14.11
CA VAL A 157 -0.97 -1.25 14.82
C VAL A 157 -0.79 -2.09 16.09
N ALA A 158 0.15 -3.03 16.12
CA ALA A 158 0.51 -3.78 17.33
C ALA A 158 0.97 -2.88 18.49
N THR A 159 1.41 -1.64 18.20
CA THR A 159 1.76 -0.64 19.23
C THR A 159 0.57 0.13 19.78
N CYS A 160 -0.62 -0.08 19.23
CA CYS A 160 -1.81 0.66 19.65
C CYS A 160 -2.30 0.18 21.01
N ARG A 161 -2.76 1.10 21.86
CA ARG A 161 -3.46 0.71 23.11
C ARG A 161 -4.73 -0.09 22.81
N PRO A 162 -5.26 -0.87 23.77
CA PRO A 162 -6.59 -1.43 23.65
C PRO A 162 -7.66 -0.38 23.29
N MET A 163 -8.56 -0.72 22.37
CA MET A 163 -9.77 0.09 22.12
C MET A 163 -10.71 0.05 23.33
N SER A 164 -11.22 1.21 23.70
CA SER A 164 -12.31 1.36 24.66
C SER A 164 -13.62 0.85 24.09
N ARG A 165 -14.59 0.56 24.96
CA ARG A 165 -15.93 0.13 24.52
C ARG A 165 -16.61 1.16 23.61
N GLY A 166 -16.41 2.45 23.86
CA GLY A 166 -16.95 3.52 23.02
C GLY A 166 -16.38 3.46 21.60
N GLU A 167 -15.05 3.34 21.47
CA GLU A 167 -14.37 3.23 20.18
C GLU A 167 -14.82 2.01 19.39
N LYS A 168 -15.03 0.86 20.04
CA LYS A 168 -15.55 -0.34 19.37
C LYS A 168 -16.98 -0.15 18.84
N LEU A 169 -17.84 0.53 19.61
CA LEU A 169 -19.21 0.83 19.18
C LEU A 169 -19.22 1.80 18.00
N ASP A 170 -18.40 2.84 18.05
CA ASP A 170 -18.26 3.81 16.96
C ASP A 170 -17.69 3.15 15.69
N LEU A 171 -16.71 2.25 15.86
CA LEU A 171 -16.15 1.46 14.77
C LEU A 171 -17.21 0.60 14.09
N ARG A 172 -17.99 -0.16 14.88
CA ARG A 172 -19.10 -0.97 14.37
C ARG A 172 -20.12 -0.14 13.60
N LYS A 173 -20.51 1.01 14.14
CA LYS A 173 -21.43 1.94 13.48
C LYS A 173 -20.85 2.43 12.15
N ALA A 174 -19.58 2.82 12.14
CA ALA A 174 -18.91 3.30 10.93
C ALA A 174 -18.83 2.23 9.84
N ILE A 175 -18.60 0.95 10.19
CA ILE A 175 -18.64 -0.16 9.23
C ILE A 175 -20.03 -0.28 8.58
N MET A 176 -21.10 -0.17 9.37
CA MET A 176 -22.48 -0.25 8.90
C MET A 176 -22.91 0.95 8.04
N GLU A 177 -22.20 2.08 8.11
CA GLU A 177 -22.46 3.27 7.28
C GLU A 177 -21.72 3.24 5.94
N LEU A 178 -20.74 2.34 5.75
CA LEU A 178 -19.94 2.31 4.53
C LEU A 178 -20.74 1.79 3.32
N PRO A 179 -20.48 2.31 2.10
CA PRO A 179 -20.97 1.73 0.85
C PRO A 179 -20.51 0.28 0.67
N GLY A 180 -21.31 -0.53 -0.05
CA GLY A 180 -21.12 -1.98 -0.20
C GLY A 180 -19.70 -2.42 -0.58
N GLY A 181 -19.09 -1.82 -1.61
CA GLY A 181 -17.75 -2.22 -2.06
C GLY A 181 -16.63 -2.04 -1.01
N ASN A 182 -16.78 -1.12 -0.06
CA ASN A 182 -15.80 -0.98 1.03
C ASN A 182 -16.00 -2.03 2.12
N ARG A 183 -17.20 -2.62 2.23
CA ARG A 183 -17.48 -3.73 3.15
C ARG A 183 -16.82 -5.02 2.68
N ASP A 184 -16.76 -5.24 1.37
CA ASP A 184 -16.05 -6.39 0.79
C ASP A 184 -14.56 -6.38 1.17
N ARG A 185 -13.93 -5.19 1.12
CA ARG A 185 -12.54 -5.05 1.59
C ARG A 185 -12.38 -5.29 3.09
N ILE A 186 -13.35 -4.85 3.90
CA ILE A 186 -13.35 -5.14 5.35
C ILE A 186 -13.41 -6.65 5.61
N ALA A 187 -14.28 -7.37 4.90
CA ALA A 187 -14.34 -8.83 5.01
C ALA A 187 -12.98 -9.46 4.66
N GLY A 188 -12.32 -8.99 3.59
CA GLY A 188 -10.97 -9.44 3.23
C GLY A 188 -9.91 -9.17 4.32
N ILE A 189 -9.93 -7.99 4.95
CA ILE A 189 -9.00 -7.67 6.06
C ILE A 189 -9.24 -8.61 7.25
N VAL A 190 -10.50 -8.87 7.61
CA VAL A 190 -10.84 -9.78 8.72
C VAL A 190 -10.45 -11.21 8.37
N GLU A 191 -10.74 -11.67 7.16
CA GLU A 191 -10.39 -13.01 6.69
C GLU A 191 -8.87 -13.25 6.71
N GLU A 192 -8.09 -12.30 6.19
CA GLU A 192 -6.63 -12.37 6.19
C GLU A 192 -6.08 -12.43 7.63
N HIS A 193 -6.58 -11.57 8.51
CA HIS A 193 -6.18 -11.57 9.93
C HIS A 193 -6.56 -12.88 10.64
N CYS A 194 -7.72 -13.45 10.35
CA CYS A 194 -8.12 -14.75 10.87
C CYS A 194 -7.15 -15.86 10.41
N LYS A 195 -6.80 -15.87 9.12
CA LYS A 195 -5.83 -16.83 8.55
C LYS A 195 -4.46 -16.73 9.22
N THR A 196 -3.92 -15.51 9.38
CA THR A 196 -2.60 -15.31 9.99
C THR A 196 -2.59 -15.62 11.49
N SER A 197 -3.70 -15.39 12.19
CA SER A 197 -3.85 -15.69 13.61
C SER A 197 -4.31 -17.12 13.92
N GLY A 198 -4.54 -17.95 12.90
CA GLY A 198 -5.00 -19.33 13.05
C GLY A 198 -6.43 -19.46 13.58
N LYS A 199 -7.26 -18.42 13.43
CA LYS A 199 -8.66 -18.38 13.86
C LYS A 199 -9.59 -18.67 12.67
N GLU A 200 -10.73 -19.29 12.93
CA GLU A 200 -11.77 -19.44 11.91
C GLU A 200 -12.45 -18.10 11.61
N PHE A 201 -12.66 -17.81 10.34
CA PHE A 201 -13.41 -16.64 9.87
C PHE A 201 -14.92 -16.93 9.87
N SER A 202 -15.72 -15.96 10.30
CA SER A 202 -17.19 -15.99 10.19
C SER A 202 -17.72 -14.57 10.02
N ASP A 203 -18.81 -14.40 9.27
CA ASP A 203 -19.51 -13.11 9.14
C ASP A 203 -20.00 -12.58 10.50
N GLU A 204 -20.20 -13.47 11.47
CA GLU A 204 -20.54 -13.13 12.85
C GLU A 204 -19.40 -12.40 13.60
N VAL A 205 -18.15 -12.50 13.13
CA VAL A 205 -16.99 -11.79 13.70
C VAL A 205 -17.17 -10.28 13.57
N ILE A 206 -17.71 -9.82 12.43
CA ILE A 206 -18.01 -8.40 12.20
C ILE A 206 -19.19 -7.94 13.06
N ALA A 207 -20.19 -8.81 13.24
CA ALA A 207 -21.36 -8.53 14.05
C ALA A 207 -21.04 -8.41 15.56
N ASN A 208 -20.01 -9.11 16.04
CA ASN A 208 -19.58 -9.16 17.44
C ASN A 208 -18.28 -8.37 17.72
N LEU A 209 -17.95 -7.40 16.87
CA LEU A 209 -16.72 -6.61 16.97
C LEU A 209 -16.53 -5.92 18.34
N ASP A 210 -17.64 -5.56 18.99
CA ASP A 210 -17.66 -4.96 20.33
C ASP A 210 -17.19 -5.89 21.45
N GLN A 211 -17.26 -7.20 21.23
CA GLN A 211 -16.81 -8.25 22.13
C GLN A 211 -15.41 -8.78 21.78
N SER A 212 -14.87 -8.41 20.62
CA SER A 212 -13.53 -8.84 20.19
C SER A 212 -12.44 -8.31 21.11
N GLU A 213 -11.52 -9.20 21.53
CA GLU A 213 -10.28 -8.85 22.24
C GLU A 213 -9.10 -8.65 21.28
N ASP A 214 -9.32 -8.84 19.98
CA ASP A 214 -8.28 -8.73 18.97
C ASP A 214 -7.98 -7.26 18.62
N ASN A 215 -7.10 -6.66 19.42
CA ASN A 215 -6.79 -5.25 19.30
C ASN A 215 -6.19 -4.87 17.95
N ILE A 216 -5.39 -5.76 17.35
CA ILE A 216 -4.76 -5.50 16.05
C ILE A 216 -5.84 -5.37 14.99
N MET A 217 -6.71 -6.38 14.88
CA MET A 217 -7.82 -6.36 13.92
C MET A 217 -8.70 -5.11 14.08
N LEU A 218 -9.04 -4.74 15.32
CA LEU A 218 -9.88 -3.57 15.60
C LEU A 218 -9.25 -2.27 15.07
N TRP A 219 -7.97 -2.03 15.37
CA TRP A 219 -7.29 -0.83 14.90
C TRP A 219 -7.03 -0.84 13.39
N ARG A 220 -6.77 -2.02 12.79
CA ARG A 220 -6.67 -2.16 11.33
C ARG A 220 -7.95 -1.70 10.64
N LEU A 221 -9.10 -2.15 11.14
CA LEU A 221 -10.40 -1.73 10.63
C LEU A 221 -10.63 -0.22 10.84
N HIS A 222 -10.29 0.31 12.01
CA HIS A 222 -10.43 1.75 12.29
C HIS A 222 -9.63 2.62 11.32
N TYR A 223 -8.37 2.29 11.07
CA TYR A 223 -7.54 3.07 10.14
C TYR A 223 -8.00 2.93 8.70
N TYR A 224 -8.43 1.73 8.27
CA TYR A 224 -9.00 1.53 6.94
C TYR A 224 -10.23 2.42 6.72
N ILE A 225 -11.17 2.42 7.67
CA ILE A 225 -12.37 3.26 7.58
C ILE A 225 -12.01 4.76 7.58
N GLY A 226 -11.03 5.15 8.39
CA GLY A 226 -10.49 6.51 8.38
C GLY A 226 -9.97 6.91 7.00
N ALA A 227 -9.20 6.03 6.34
CA ALA A 227 -8.70 6.26 4.99
C ALA A 227 -9.85 6.38 3.96
N VAL A 228 -10.85 5.49 4.02
CA VAL A 228 -12.03 5.54 3.14
C VAL A 228 -12.80 6.85 3.31
N LYS A 229 -13.08 7.26 4.56
CA LYS A 229 -13.78 8.52 4.84
C LYS A 229 -12.99 9.74 4.34
N ASN A 230 -11.66 9.71 4.45
CA ASN A 230 -10.82 10.79 3.93
C ASN A 230 -10.82 10.82 2.39
N ALA A 231 -10.74 9.66 1.74
CA ALA A 231 -10.82 9.57 0.27
C ALA A 231 -12.17 10.10 -0.24
N GLN A 232 -13.29 9.76 0.42
CA GLN A 232 -14.61 10.28 0.08
C GLN A 232 -14.70 11.80 0.18
N LYS A 233 -14.11 12.39 1.24
CA LYS A 233 -14.05 13.85 1.41
C LYS A 233 -13.24 14.53 0.32
N LEU A 234 -12.15 13.91 -0.13
CA LEU A 234 -11.30 14.47 -1.19
C LEU A 234 -11.93 14.35 -2.59
N ALA A 235 -12.84 13.39 -2.77
CA ALA A 235 -13.58 13.19 -4.01
C ALA A 235 -14.86 14.04 -4.11
N SER A 236 -15.23 14.75 -3.03
CA SER A 236 -16.39 15.64 -2.93
C SER A 236 -16.02 17.08 -3.26
#